data_AF-A0A4P9YSJ8-F1
#
_entry.id   AF-A0A4P9YSJ8-F1
#
_cell.length_a   1.000
_cell.length_b   1.000
_cell.length_c   1.000
_cell.angle_alpha   90.00
_cell.angle_beta   90.00
_cell.angle_gamma   90.00
#
_symmetry.space_group_name_H-M   'P 1'
#
loop_
_entity.id
_entity.type
_entity.pdbx_description
1 polymer ?
#
loop_
_entity_poly.entity_id
_entity_poly.type
_entity_poly.pdbx_seq_one_letter_code
_entity_poly.pdbx_strand_id
1 'polypeptide(L)'
;VFCVPCADNAFGISLLCPLCQTSLTANNDIVLVELNPTEDYNCRSLILARWQSVLAGQRPDVIADVCQRALSFWNYQMTQELSYQEMMRRAQENRHRQLEEQMKTTIANRNGEIA
;
A
#
# COMPACT_ATOMS: atom_id res chain seq x y z
N VAL A 1 13.05 -10.78 14.05
CA VAL A 1 11.87 -11.58 13.67
C VAL A 1 12.37 -13.00 13.47
N PHE A 2 11.85 -13.94 14.24
CA PHE A 2 12.20 -15.36 14.17
C PHE A 2 10.97 -16.14 13.70
N CYS A 3 11.15 -17.24 12.97
CA CYS A 3 10.07 -18.21 12.82
C CYS A 3 9.81 -18.89 14.17
N VAL A 4 8.61 -19.45 14.37
CA VAL A 4 8.20 -20.08 15.64
C VAL A 4 9.24 -21.06 16.19
N PRO A 5 9.80 -22.00 15.39
CA PRO A 5 10.83 -22.93 15.90
C PRO A 5 12.12 -22.25 16.37
N CYS A 6 12.54 -21.19 15.67
CA CYS A 6 13.73 -20.43 16.05
C CYS A 6 13.49 -19.54 17.27
N ALA A 7 12.27 -19.04 17.44
CA ALA A 7 11.87 -18.27 18.61
C ALA A 7 11.84 -19.16 19.86
N ASP A 8 11.24 -20.35 19.75
CA ASP A 8 11.17 -21.32 20.84
C ASP A 8 12.56 -21.77 21.29
N ASN A 9 13.47 -22.01 20.35
CA ASN A 9 14.85 -22.37 20.68
C ASN A 9 15.65 -21.20 21.30
N ALA A 10 15.43 -19.96 20.82
CA ALA A 10 16.16 -18.79 21.31
C ALA A 10 15.66 -18.32 22.70
N PHE A 11 14.35 -18.30 22.92
CA PHE A 11 13.73 -17.74 24.12
C PHE A 11 13.26 -18.79 25.14
N GLY A 12 13.18 -20.07 24.75
CA GLY A 12 12.84 -21.17 25.65
C GLY A 12 13.96 -21.53 26.65
N ILE A 13 15.20 -21.12 26.36
CA ILE A 13 16.38 -21.37 27.21
C ILE A 13 16.74 -20.12 28.04
N SER A 14 16.58 -18.93 27.46
CA SER A 14 16.92 -17.66 28.12
C SER A 14 16.14 -16.52 27.49
N LEU A 15 15.48 -15.69 28.31
CA LEU A 15 14.80 -14.47 27.87
C LEU A 15 15.80 -13.32 27.66
N LEU A 16 16.85 -13.57 26.89
CA LEU A 16 17.85 -12.57 26.54
C LEU A 16 17.79 -12.27 25.06
N CYS A 17 17.92 -11.00 24.70
CA CYS A 17 18.03 -10.61 23.30
C CYS A 17 19.32 -11.21 22.70
N PRO A 18 19.24 -12.03 21.64
CA PRO A 18 20.42 -12.66 21.04
C PRO A 18 21.38 -11.65 20.38
N LEU A 19 20.98 -10.38 20.22
CA LEU A 19 21.78 -9.35 19.59
C LEU A 19 22.49 -8.42 20.59
N CYS A 20 21.84 -8.07 21.70
CA CYS A 20 22.35 -7.12 22.68
C CYS A 20 22.36 -7.63 24.12
N GLN A 21 21.96 -8.88 24.35
CA GLN A 21 21.89 -9.54 25.66
C GLN A 21 21.02 -8.84 26.71
N THR A 22 20.14 -7.91 26.30
CA THR A 22 19.17 -7.29 27.20
C THR A 22 18.16 -8.33 27.70
N SER A 23 17.81 -8.24 28.99
CA SER A 23 16.76 -9.05 29.61
C SER A 23 15.37 -8.67 29.08
N LEU A 24 14.66 -9.65 28.53
CA LEU A 24 13.34 -9.55 27.91
C LEU A 24 12.27 -10.13 28.86
N THR A 25 12.18 -9.58 30.08
CA THR A 25 11.32 -10.09 31.17
C THR A 25 10.00 -9.35 31.31
N ALA A 26 9.81 -8.23 30.60
CA ALA A 26 8.55 -7.49 30.63
C ALA A 26 7.52 -8.11 29.69
N ASN A 27 6.24 -7.95 30.03
CA ASN A 27 5.10 -8.55 29.31
C ASN A 27 5.00 -8.18 27.82
N ASN A 28 5.75 -7.18 27.34
CA ASN A 28 5.74 -6.70 25.95
C ASN A 28 7.09 -6.86 25.24
N ASP A 29 8.08 -7.48 25.86
CA ASP A 29 9.42 -7.61 25.27
C ASP A 29 9.48 -8.68 24.16
N ILE A 30 8.54 -9.63 24.18
CA ILE A 30 8.37 -10.67 23.17
C ILE A 30 6.92 -10.67 22.71
N VAL A 31 6.71 -10.50 21.41
CA VAL A 31 5.37 -10.52 20.81
C VAL A 31 5.36 -11.58 19.71
N LEU A 32 4.47 -12.56 19.85
CA LEU A 32 4.19 -13.53 18.81
C LEU A 32 3.14 -12.93 17.86
N VAL A 33 3.47 -12.88 16.57
CA VAL A 33 2.55 -12.35 15.55
C VAL A 33 2.48 -13.35 14.40
N GLU A 34 1.25 -13.74 14.06
CA GLU A 34 0.98 -14.57 12.88
C GLU A 34 1.09 -13.69 11.63
N LEU A 35 2.06 -14.01 10.76
CA LEU A 35 2.37 -13.26 9.55
C LEU A 35 1.58 -13.76 8.33
N ASN A 36 0.32 -14.19 8.51
CA ASN A 36 -0.51 -14.67 7.41
C ASN A 36 -1.59 -13.63 7.03
N PRO A 37 -1.36 -12.78 6.01
CA PRO A 37 -2.33 -11.77 5.62
C PRO A 37 -3.22 -12.34 4.51
N THR A 38 -4.38 -12.90 4.85
CA THR A 38 -5.41 -13.23 3.86
C THR A 38 -6.32 -12.07 3.50
N GLU A 39 -6.23 -10.92 4.18
CA GLU A 39 -7.16 -9.81 3.96
C GLU A 39 -6.45 -8.45 3.93
N ASP A 40 -6.52 -7.78 2.78
CA ASP A 40 -5.91 -6.48 2.44
C ASP A 40 -6.23 -5.35 3.43
N TYR A 41 -7.29 -5.47 4.23
CA TYR A 41 -7.68 -4.45 5.21
C TYR A 41 -6.81 -4.46 6.48
N ASN A 42 -6.27 -5.62 6.87
CA ASN A 42 -5.42 -5.73 8.06
C ASN A 42 -4.02 -5.17 7.83
N CYS A 43 -3.52 -5.15 6.58
CA CYS A 43 -2.21 -4.62 6.27
C CYS A 43 -2.11 -3.11 6.56
N ARG A 44 -3.15 -2.32 6.23
CA ARG A 44 -3.20 -0.88 6.54
C ARG A 44 -3.26 -0.59 8.05
N SER A 45 -4.06 -1.35 8.79
CA SER A 45 -4.21 -1.18 10.25
C SER A 45 -2.97 -1.67 11.02
N LEU A 46 -2.39 -2.80 10.61
CA LEU A 46 -1.14 -3.33 11.17
C LEU A 46 0.07 -2.48 10.83
N ILE A 47 0.12 -1.86 9.64
CA ILE A 47 1.17 -0.90 9.31
C ILE A 47 1.04 0.31 10.23
N LEU A 48 -0.15 0.91 10.37
CA LEU A 48 -0.37 2.10 11.21
C LEU A 48 -0.12 1.86 12.70
N ALA A 49 -0.60 0.75 13.27
CA ALA A 49 -0.36 0.40 14.68
C ALA A 49 1.12 0.08 14.99
N ARG A 50 1.92 -0.26 13.97
CA ARG A 50 3.33 -0.63 14.11
C ARG A 50 4.28 0.57 14.08
N TRP A 51 3.93 1.71 13.48
CA TRP A 51 4.82 2.89 13.51
C TRP A 51 5.02 3.43 14.92
N GLN A 52 4.00 3.34 15.79
CA GLN A 52 4.12 3.90 17.14
C GLN A 52 5.13 3.12 17.99
N SER A 53 5.22 1.80 17.84
CA SER A 53 6.22 0.97 18.54
C SER A 53 7.59 0.97 17.86
N VAL A 54 7.67 1.12 16.53
CA VAL A 54 8.93 1.16 15.78
C VAL A 54 9.63 2.52 15.85
N LEU A 55 8.87 3.61 15.90
CA LEU A 55 9.41 4.97 15.99
C LEU A 55 9.59 5.43 17.44
N ALA A 56 8.92 4.81 18.41
CA ALA A 56 9.17 5.09 19.84
C ALA A 56 10.61 4.68 20.19
N GLY A 57 11.46 5.68 20.44
CA GLY A 57 12.89 5.52 20.74
C GLY A 57 13.84 6.03 19.65
N GLN A 58 13.32 6.43 18.48
CA GLN A 58 14.12 7.08 17.44
C GLN A 58 14.24 8.59 17.68
N ARG A 59 15.36 9.16 17.22
CA ARG A 59 15.56 10.62 17.28
C ARG A 59 14.51 11.34 16.42
N PRO A 60 14.04 12.54 16.83
CA PRO A 60 13.07 13.32 16.05
C PRO A 60 13.46 13.51 14.59
N ASP A 61 14.76 13.71 14.33
CA ASP A 61 15.32 13.88 12.99
C ASP A 61 15.04 12.66 12.07
N VAL A 62 15.21 11.45 12.61
CA VAL A 62 14.99 10.19 11.88
C VAL A 62 13.50 9.99 11.59
N ILE A 63 12.64 10.34 12.55
CA ILE A 63 11.19 10.27 12.39
C ILE A 63 10.74 11.22 11.28
N ALA A 64 11.24 12.47 11.29
CA ALA A 64 10.93 13.46 10.27
C ALA A 64 11.37 13.00 8.88
N ASP A 65 12.58 12.45 8.74
CA ASP A 65 13.10 11.89 7.49
C ASP A 65 12.22 10.76 6.93
N VAL A 66 11.79 9.85 7.81
CA VAL A 66 10.94 8.73 7.44
C VAL A 66 9.56 9.21 6.98
N CYS A 67 8.95 10.14 7.72
CA CYS A 67 7.68 10.77 7.34
C CYS A 67 7.80 11.51 5.99
N GLN A 68 8.89 12.24 5.77
CA GLN A 68 9.12 12.97 4.53
C GLN A 68 9.20 12.03 3.33
N ARG A 69 9.92 10.91 3.46
CA ARG A 69 9.99 9.87 2.41
C ARG A 69 8.63 9.23 2.14
N ALA A 70 7.88 8.90 3.19
CA ALA A 70 6.55 8.32 3.07
C ALA A 70 5.57 9.26 2.35
N LEU A 71 5.55 10.54 2.73
CA LEU A 71 4.73 11.57 2.09
C LEU A 71 5.13 11.81 0.63
N SER A 72 6.43 11.83 0.33
CA SER A 72 6.92 11.98 -1.04
C SER A 72 6.47 10.82 -1.92
N PHE A 73 6.55 9.59 -1.41
CA PHE A 73 6.05 8.40 -2.12
C PHE A 73 4.54 8.45 -2.32
N TRP A 74 3.78 8.86 -1.30
CA TRP A 74 2.33 9.03 -1.40
C TRP A 74 1.96 10.08 -2.45
N ASN A 75 2.63 11.24 -2.47
CA ASN A 75 2.41 12.27 -3.48
C ASN A 75 2.69 11.75 -4.90
N TYR A 76 3.76 10.97 -5.07
CA TYR A 76 4.05 10.31 -6.34
C TYR A 76 2.92 9.37 -6.76
N GLN A 77 2.47 8.49 -5.86
CA GLN A 77 1.35 7.57 -6.12
C GLN A 77 0.07 8.32 -6.52
N MET A 78 -0.29 9.38 -5.81
CA MET A 78 -1.44 10.22 -6.15
C MET A 78 -1.31 10.87 -7.52
N THR A 79 -0.13 11.36 -7.88
CA THR A 79 0.13 11.97 -9.20
C THR A 79 -0.01 10.95 -10.32
N GLN A 80 0.52 9.74 -10.12
CA GLN A 80 0.41 8.66 -11.10
C GLN A 80 -1.06 8.24 -11.30
N GLU A 81 -1.81 8.10 -10.21
CA GLU A 81 -3.23 7.75 -10.28
C GLU A 81 -4.03 8.81 -11.05
N LEU A 82 -3.80 10.09 -10.78
CA LEU A 82 -4.45 11.18 -11.53
C LEU A 82 -4.11 11.11 -13.02
N SER A 83 -2.83 10.93 -13.37
CA SER A 83 -2.41 10.83 -14.77
C SER A 83 -3.07 9.63 -15.49
N TYR A 84 -3.15 8.49 -14.79
CA TYR A 84 -3.83 7.31 -15.30
C TYR A 84 -5.32 7.55 -15.53
N GLN A 85 -6.01 8.16 -14.57
CA GLN A 85 -7.43 8.51 -14.70
C GLN A 85 -7.68 9.49 -15.85
N GLU A 86 -6.80 10.47 -16.05
CA GLU A 86 -6.90 11.39 -17.20
C GLU A 86 -6.73 10.68 -18.54
N MET A 87 -5.76 9.77 -18.64
CA MET A 87 -5.54 8.96 -19.84
C MET A 87 -6.78 8.10 -20.13
N MET A 88 -7.34 7.45 -19.12
CA MET A 88 -8.55 6.63 -19.26
C MET A 88 -9.75 7.47 -19.68
N ARG A 89 -9.93 8.66 -19.10
CA ARG A 89 -10.98 9.60 -19.51
C ARG A 89 -10.86 9.97 -20.99
N ARG A 90 -9.66 10.36 -21.45
CA ARG A 90 -9.41 10.71 -22.86
C ARG A 90 -9.68 9.53 -23.80
N ALA A 91 -9.32 8.32 -23.39
CA ALA A 91 -9.60 7.12 -24.18
C ALA A 91 -11.11 6.89 -24.36
N GLN A 92 -11.90 7.11 -23.30
CA GLN A 92 -13.36 7.02 -23.37
C GLN A 92 -13.97 8.14 -24.22
N GLU A 93 -13.52 9.38 -24.07
CA GLU A 93 -13.98 10.51 -24.89
C GLU A 93 -13.71 10.28 -26.39
N ASN A 94 -12.57 9.70 -26.74
CA ASN A 94 -12.24 9.36 -28.12
C ASN A 94 -13.14 8.25 -28.67
N ARG A 95 -13.40 7.19 -27.90
CA ARG A 95 -14.35 6.14 -28.28
C ARG A 95 -15.76 6.69 -28.47
N HIS A 96 -16.19 7.57 -27.57
CA HIS A 96 -17.50 8.20 -27.66
C HIS A 96 -17.65 9.01 -28.94
N ARG A 97 -16.66 9.85 -29.27
CA ARG A 97 -16.64 10.62 -30.54
C ARG A 97 -16.67 9.72 -31.78
N GLN A 98 -15.90 8.63 -31.78
CA GLN A 98 -15.90 7.67 -32.90
C GLN A 98 -17.29 7.04 -33.09
N LEU A 99 -17.94 6.63 -32.00
CA LEU A 99 -19.30 6.08 -32.04
C LEU A 99 -20.33 7.12 -32.53
N GLU A 100 -20.23 8.37 -32.08
CA GLU A 100 -21.10 9.45 -32.56
C GLU A 100 -20.94 9.71 -34.08
N GLU A 101 -19.69 9.71 -34.58
CA GLU A 101 -19.43 9.83 -36.02
C GLU A 101 -20.01 8.65 -36.80
N GLN A 102 -19.78 7.42 -36.36
CA GLN A 102 -20.35 6.22 -36.98
C GLN A 102 -21.88 6.26 -37.01
N MET A 103 -22.51 6.73 -35.94
CA MET A 103 -23.96 6.91 -35.88
C MET A 103 -24.43 7.95 -36.91
N LYS A 104 -23.79 9.12 -36.99
CA LYS A 104 -24.12 10.16 -37.97
C LYS A 104 -23.96 9.66 -39.40
N THR A 105 -22.87 8.95 -39.71
CA THR A 105 -22.65 8.34 -41.03
C THR A 105 -23.74 7.32 -41.37
N THR A 106 -24.13 6.47 -40.41
CA THR A 106 -25.18 5.47 -40.62
C THR A 106 -26.53 6.13 -40.90
N ILE A 107 -26.87 7.20 -40.17
CA ILE A 107 -28.10 7.97 -40.40
C ILE A 107 -28.07 8.65 -41.78
N ALA A 108 -26.94 9.28 -42.15
CA ALA A 108 -26.79 9.93 -43.44
C ALA A 108 -26.94 8.94 -44.61
N ASN A 109 -26.32 7.76 -44.51
CA ASN A 109 -26.44 6.71 -45.51
C ASN A 109 -27.90 6.22 -45.63
N ARG A 110 -28.57 5.93 -44.50
CA ARG A 110 -29.98 5.53 -44.47
C ARG A 110 -30.89 6.58 -45.11
N ASN A 111 -30.65 7.87 -44.86
CA ASN A 111 -31.44 8.95 -45.44
C ASN A 111 -31.19 9.13 -46.94
N GLY A 112 -29.96 8.88 -47.41
CA GLY A 112 -29.62 8.91 -48.83
C GLY A 112 -30.19 7.75 -49.64
N GLU A 113 -30.42 6.59 -49.00
CA GLU A 113 -31.08 5.43 -49.63
C GLU A 113 -32.61 5.61 -49.80
N ILE A 114 -33.20 6.60 -49.13
CA ILE A 114 -34.66 6.85 -49.11
C ILE A 114 -35.07 7.98 -50.07
N ALA A 115 -34.12 8.79 -50.56
CA ALA A 115 -34.34 9.90 -51.50
C ALA A 115 -34.09 9.46 -52.96
#